data_AF-A0AAV0IU17-F1
#
_entry.id   AF-A0AAV0IU17-F1
#
_cell.length_a   1.000
_cell.length_b   1.000
_cell.length_c   1.000
_cell.angle_alpha   90.00
_cell.angle_beta   90.00
_cell.angle_gamma   90.00
#
_symmetry.space_group_name_H-M   'P 1'
#
loop_
_entity.id
_entity.type
_entity.pdbx_description
1 polymer ?
#
loop_
_entity_poly.entity_id
_entity_poly.type
_entity_poly.pdbx_seq_one_letter_code
_entity_poly.pdbx_strand_id
1 'polypeptide(L)'
;MKVRCKYCRKPLGGETSNGTSHLRNHIKTCIHKRIHDGSQKILGPNYQPGGNPQLSASQYNYEVSRKELCSMILVHEYPLSLVDHVGFNHFCCSLQPQFVVPSTNTVKKDILSLYGVKRSKYQTMIDGNLGRISVTTDLWNATNQKMRYMVVTSHFIDNSWKLRNIMLRFMYVPAPHTSQRLVDRLFDSPPMIQ
;
A
#
# COMPACT_ATOMS: atom_id res chain seq x y z
N MET A 1 0.04 -46.10 -32.59
CA MET A 1 0.21 -45.78 -31.14
C MET A 1 -0.05 -44.29 -30.90
N LYS A 2 -0.72 -43.90 -29.81
CA LYS A 2 -1.02 -42.49 -29.51
C LYS A 2 -0.26 -42.02 -28.26
N VAL A 3 0.37 -40.86 -28.33
CA VAL A 3 1.09 -40.23 -27.22
C VAL A 3 0.26 -39.04 -26.72
N ARG A 4 0.13 -38.84 -25.40
CA ARG A 4 -0.61 -37.71 -24.83
C ARG A 4 0.33 -36.57 -24.47
N CYS A 5 -0.08 -35.35 -24.82
CA CYS A 5 0.60 -34.16 -24.30
C CYS A 5 0.41 -34.05 -22.78
N LYS A 6 1.49 -33.82 -22.03
CA LYS A 6 1.44 -33.68 -20.57
C LYS A 6 0.63 -32.47 -20.07
N TYR A 7 0.46 -31.44 -20.90
CA TYR A 7 -0.21 -30.19 -20.52
C TYR A 7 -1.69 -30.15 -20.90
N CYS A 8 -2.02 -30.36 -22.18
CA CYS A 8 -3.41 -30.30 -22.66
C CYS A 8 -4.10 -31.66 -22.78
N ARG A 9 -3.39 -32.76 -22.44
CA ARG A 9 -3.86 -34.16 -22.53
C ARG A 9 -4.35 -34.60 -23.92
N LYS A 10 -4.19 -33.77 -24.95
CA LYS A 10 -4.59 -34.07 -26.34
C LYS A 10 -3.83 -35.31 -26.84
N PRO A 11 -4.52 -36.31 -27.39
CA PRO A 11 -3.86 -37.46 -28.01
C PRO A 11 -3.24 -37.04 -29.34
N LEU A 12 -1.96 -37.36 -29.52
CA LEU A 12 -1.16 -37.10 -30.71
C LEU A 12 -0.70 -38.43 -31.32
N GLY A 13 -0.49 -38.47 -32.63
CA GLY A 13 0.08 -39.64 -33.30
C GLY A 13 1.50 -39.90 -32.79
N GLY A 14 1.78 -41.13 -32.39
CA GLY A 14 3.09 -41.61 -31.93
C GLY A 14 3.50 -42.90 -32.63
N GLU A 15 3.11 -43.05 -33.88
CA GLU A 15 3.56 -44.15 -34.73
C GLU A 15 4.99 -43.87 -35.20
N THR A 16 5.78 -44.92 -35.36
CA THR A 16 7.19 -44.84 -35.78
C THR A 16 7.35 -44.19 -37.16
N SER A 17 6.31 -44.21 -38.00
CA SER A 17 6.22 -43.54 -39.29
C SER A 17 6.02 -42.02 -39.22
N ASN A 18 5.49 -41.47 -38.12
CA ASN A 18 4.99 -40.09 -38.06
C ASN A 18 6.04 -39.04 -37.65
N GLY A 19 7.29 -39.45 -37.39
CA GLY A 19 8.36 -38.56 -36.93
C GLY A 19 8.01 -37.78 -35.64
N THR A 20 8.92 -36.91 -35.17
CA THR A 20 8.69 -36.12 -33.94
C THR A 20 8.29 -34.66 -34.21
N SER A 21 8.29 -34.22 -35.46
CA SER A 21 8.07 -32.81 -35.84
C SER A 21 6.71 -32.29 -35.40
N HIS A 22 5.65 -33.08 -35.60
CA HIS A 22 4.30 -32.70 -35.17
C HIS A 22 4.18 -32.59 -33.63
N LEU A 23 4.82 -33.49 -32.89
CA LEU A 23 4.87 -33.44 -31.41
C LEU A 23 5.61 -32.19 -30.93
N ARG A 24 6.74 -31.85 -31.56
CA ARG A 24 7.53 -30.65 -31.23
C ARG A 24 6.78 -29.36 -31.56
N ASN A 25 6.11 -29.31 -32.71
CA ASN A 25 5.28 -28.18 -33.10
C ASN A 25 4.11 -27.98 -32.14
N HIS A 26 3.45 -29.08 -31.74
CA HIS A 26 2.41 -29.04 -30.72
C HIS A 26 2.92 -28.46 -29.39
N ILE A 27 4.07 -28.90 -28.88
CA ILE A 27 4.63 -28.38 -27.62
C ILE A 27 4.94 -26.87 -27.71
N LYS A 28 5.35 -26.36 -28.88
CA LYS A 28 5.62 -24.92 -29.09
C LYS A 28 4.36 -24.05 -29.10
N THR A 29 3.22 -24.60 -29.55
CA THR A 29 1.95 -23.87 -29.69
C THR A 29 0.91 -24.24 -28.64
N CYS A 30 1.19 -25.21 -27.77
CA CYS A 30 0.27 -25.66 -26.73
C CYS A 30 -0.07 -24.53 -25.75
N ILE A 31 -1.33 -24.08 -25.77
CA ILE A 31 -1.85 -23.01 -24.90
C ILE A 31 -1.71 -23.41 -23.41
N HIS A 32 -2.04 -24.66 -23.06
CA HIS A 32 -1.92 -25.14 -21.68
C HIS A 32 -0.47 -25.15 -21.18
N LYS A 33 0.51 -25.38 -22.07
CA LYS A 33 1.92 -25.21 -21.73
C LYS A 33 2.25 -23.73 -21.48
N ARG A 34 1.78 -22.82 -22.34
CA ARG A 34 2.01 -21.38 -22.19
C ARG A 34 1.42 -20.80 -20.90
N ILE A 35 0.24 -21.28 -20.50
CA ILE A 35 -0.41 -20.95 -19.23
C ILE A 35 0.41 -21.50 -18.06
N HIS A 36 0.79 -22.79 -18.14
CA HIS A 36 1.60 -23.44 -17.10
C HIS A 36 2.98 -22.77 -16.91
N ASP A 37 3.61 -22.34 -18.00
CA ASP A 37 4.92 -21.68 -17.98
C ASP A 37 4.81 -20.17 -17.64
N GLY A 38 3.63 -19.65 -17.30
CA GLY A 38 3.42 -18.24 -16.92
C GLY A 38 3.70 -17.23 -18.05
N SER A 39 3.76 -17.70 -19.30
CA SER A 39 4.23 -16.93 -20.45
C SER A 39 3.16 -16.03 -21.09
N GLN A 40 1.89 -16.13 -20.68
CA GLN A 40 0.87 -15.15 -21.05
C GLN A 40 0.94 -13.93 -20.13
N LYS A 41 1.55 -12.86 -20.63
CA LYS A 41 1.40 -11.52 -20.04
C LYS A 41 -0.01 -11.03 -20.37
N ILE A 42 -0.77 -10.61 -19.37
CA ILE A 42 -2.04 -9.93 -19.59
C ILE A 42 -1.72 -8.55 -20.15
N LEU A 43 -2.27 -8.22 -21.32
CA LEU A 43 -2.24 -6.87 -21.85
C LEU A 43 -3.25 -6.06 -21.03
N GLY A 44 -2.72 -5.17 -20.19
CA GLY A 44 -3.52 -4.27 -19.39
C GLY A 44 -3.39 -2.84 -19.91
N PRO A 45 -4.42 -2.00 -19.75
CA PRO A 45 -4.25 -0.57 -19.92
C PRO A 45 -3.23 -0.07 -18.89
N ASN A 46 -2.15 0.54 -19.35
CA ASN A 46 -1.22 1.26 -18.50
C ASN A 46 -1.75 2.69 -18.35
N TYR A 47 -2.21 3.03 -17.15
CA TYR A 47 -2.68 4.37 -16.84
C TYR A 47 -1.50 5.21 -16.35
N GLN A 48 -1.00 6.11 -17.21
CA GLN A 48 -0.10 7.17 -16.78
C GLN A 48 -0.92 8.41 -16.42
N PRO A 49 -0.65 9.09 -15.29
CA PRO A 49 -1.34 10.33 -14.95
C PRO A 49 -1.13 11.37 -16.05
N GLY A 50 -2.20 11.78 -16.73
CA GLY A 50 -2.18 12.79 -17.79
C GLY A 50 -1.86 12.28 -19.21
N GLY A 51 -1.79 10.95 -19.43
CA GLY A 51 -1.54 10.35 -20.75
C GLY A 51 -2.71 9.50 -21.26
N ASN A 52 -2.73 9.22 -22.57
CA ASN A 52 -3.66 8.26 -23.17
C ASN A 52 -3.35 6.83 -22.68
N PRO A 53 -4.36 6.00 -22.40
CA PRO A 53 -4.14 4.63 -21.97
C PRO A 53 -3.39 3.85 -23.07
N GLN A 54 -2.20 3.34 -22.74
CA GLN A 54 -1.41 2.54 -23.66
C GLN A 54 -1.44 1.08 -23.22
N LEU A 55 -1.68 0.16 -24.16
CA LEU A 55 -1.64 -1.27 -23.88
C LEU A 55 -0.18 -1.68 -23.67
N SER A 56 0.14 -2.12 -22.46
CA SER A 56 1.45 -2.70 -22.17
C SER A 56 1.28 -4.07 -21.53
N ALA A 57 2.28 -4.92 -21.74
CA ALA A 57 2.37 -6.19 -21.06
C ALA A 57 2.77 -5.92 -19.60
N SER A 58 1.78 -5.67 -18.74
CA SER A 58 1.99 -5.37 -17.33
C SER A 58 1.86 -6.65 -16.50
N GLN A 59 2.88 -6.92 -15.69
CA GLN A 59 2.83 -7.99 -14.71
C GLN A 59 2.22 -7.45 -13.43
N TYR A 60 1.24 -8.16 -12.89
CA TYR A 60 0.66 -7.82 -11.61
C TYR A 60 1.75 -7.74 -10.52
N ASN A 61 1.77 -6.63 -9.78
CA ASN A 61 2.68 -6.41 -8.67
C ASN A 61 1.89 -6.25 -7.37
N TYR A 62 2.02 -7.25 -6.50
CA TYR A 62 1.33 -7.30 -5.21
C TYR A 62 1.64 -6.10 -4.31
N GLU A 63 2.89 -5.68 -4.24
CA GLU A 63 3.32 -4.58 -3.35
C GLU A 63 2.72 -3.23 -3.75
N VAL A 64 2.49 -3.02 -5.06
CA VAL A 64 1.81 -1.81 -5.55
C VAL A 64 0.36 -1.78 -5.06
N SER A 65 -0.40 -2.86 -5.28
CA SER A 65 -1.80 -2.94 -4.82
C SER A 65 -1.91 -2.83 -3.30
N ARG A 66 -1.00 -3.46 -2.55
CA ARG A 66 -0.95 -3.38 -1.10
C ARG A 66 -0.70 -1.94 -0.61
N LYS A 67 0.19 -1.21 -1.27
CA LYS A 67 0.43 0.21 -0.97
C LYS A 67 -0.78 1.08 -1.30
N GLU A 68 -1.43 0.85 -2.45
CA GLU A 68 -2.65 1.57 -2.83
C GLU A 68 -3.81 1.30 -1.86
N LEU A 69 -3.95 0.06 -1.35
CA LEU A 69 -4.91 -0.27 -0.29
C LEU A 69 -4.66 0.56 0.97
N CYS A 70 -3.39 0.66 1.43
CA CYS A 70 -3.05 1.49 2.58
C CYS A 70 -3.34 2.98 2.31
N SER A 71 -3.04 3.48 1.11
CA SER A 71 -3.35 4.86 0.70
C SER A 71 -4.85 5.12 0.73
N MET A 72 -5.67 4.22 0.20
CA MET A 72 -7.13 4.33 0.21
C MET A 72 -7.67 4.40 1.64
N ILE A 73 -7.22 3.50 2.51
CA ILE A 73 -7.63 3.48 3.93
C ILE A 73 -7.30 4.81 4.61
N LEU A 74 -6.13 5.37 4.35
CA LEU A 74 -5.69 6.65 4.96
C LEU A 74 -6.43 7.86 4.39
N VAL A 75 -6.63 7.93 3.07
CA VAL A 75 -7.27 9.07 2.40
C VAL A 75 -8.75 9.16 2.72
N HIS A 76 -9.42 8.02 2.86
CA HIS A 76 -10.85 7.95 3.13
C HIS A 76 -11.18 7.63 4.60
N GLU A 77 -10.17 7.59 5.46
CA GLU A 77 -10.30 7.31 6.90
C GLU A 77 -11.12 6.03 7.19
N TYR A 78 -10.95 5.01 6.35
CA TYR A 78 -11.68 3.76 6.53
C TYR A 78 -11.21 3.02 7.78
N PRO A 79 -12.12 2.29 8.46
CA PRO A 79 -11.73 1.38 9.52
C PRO A 79 -10.71 0.36 9.02
N LEU A 80 -9.67 0.09 9.81
CA LEU A 80 -8.66 -0.91 9.45
C LEU A 80 -9.28 -2.31 9.26
N SER A 81 -10.39 -2.60 9.95
CA SER A 81 -11.14 -3.85 9.84
C SER A 81 -11.78 -4.08 8.47
N LEU A 82 -11.78 -3.08 7.57
CA LEU A 82 -12.27 -3.21 6.20
C LEU A 82 -11.69 -4.45 5.50
N VAL A 83 -10.41 -4.75 5.74
CA VAL A 83 -9.70 -5.88 5.10
C VAL A 83 -10.14 -7.25 5.63
N ASP A 84 -10.82 -7.30 6.77
CA ASP A 84 -11.39 -8.52 7.33
C ASP A 84 -12.82 -8.76 6.83
N HIS A 85 -13.45 -7.79 6.16
CA HIS A 85 -14.81 -7.92 5.68
C HIS A 85 -14.89 -8.87 4.49
N VAL A 86 -15.70 -9.94 4.62
CA VAL A 86 -15.87 -10.96 3.58
C VAL A 86 -16.29 -10.37 2.23
N GLY A 87 -17.20 -9.39 2.23
CA GLY A 87 -17.64 -8.72 1.01
C GLY A 87 -16.53 -7.95 0.30
N PHE A 88 -15.66 -7.28 1.06
CA PHE A 88 -14.49 -6.58 0.51
C PHE A 88 -13.50 -7.59 -0.08
N ASN A 89 -13.25 -8.70 0.61
CA ASN A 89 -12.37 -9.75 0.12
C ASN A 89 -12.89 -10.37 -1.18
N HIS A 90 -14.19 -10.67 -1.27
CA HIS A 90 -14.80 -11.16 -2.51
C HIS A 90 -14.68 -10.16 -3.65
N PHE A 91 -14.91 -8.87 -3.38
CA PHE A 91 -14.74 -7.81 -4.38
C PHE A 91 -13.29 -7.76 -4.89
N CYS A 92 -12.30 -7.74 -4.01
CA CYS A 92 -10.89 -7.76 -4.38
C CYS A 92 -10.51 -9.01 -5.21
N CYS A 93 -10.96 -10.19 -4.79
CA CYS A 93 -10.72 -11.43 -5.53
C CYS A 93 -11.35 -11.43 -6.92
N SER A 94 -12.54 -10.82 -7.09
CA SER A 94 -13.18 -10.69 -8.40
C SER A 94 -12.43 -9.74 -9.35
N LEU A 95 -11.78 -8.71 -8.81
CA LEU A 95 -10.99 -7.75 -9.59
C LEU A 95 -9.62 -8.31 -9.97
N GLN A 96 -8.94 -8.94 -9.01
CA GLN A 96 -7.61 -9.50 -9.21
C GLN A 96 -7.45 -10.75 -8.33
N PRO A 97 -7.60 -11.96 -8.91
CA PRO A 97 -7.50 -13.21 -8.16
C PRO A 97 -6.14 -13.46 -7.50
N GLN A 98 -5.07 -12.83 -7.99
CA GLN A 98 -3.72 -12.94 -7.41
C GLN A 98 -3.51 -12.01 -6.20
N PHE A 99 -4.45 -11.09 -5.93
CA PHE A 99 -4.35 -10.20 -4.77
C PHE A 99 -4.93 -10.90 -3.54
N VAL A 100 -4.04 -11.33 -2.64
CA VAL A 100 -4.42 -11.82 -1.33
C VAL A 100 -4.54 -10.61 -0.41
N VAL A 101 -5.76 -10.32 0.08
CA VAL A 101 -5.97 -9.18 0.96
C VAL A 101 -5.15 -9.36 2.25
N PRO A 102 -4.32 -8.38 2.63
CA PRO A 102 -3.50 -8.46 3.83
C PRO A 102 -4.36 -8.40 5.11
N SER A 103 -3.88 -9.04 6.19
CA SER A 103 -4.55 -8.94 7.49
C SER A 103 -4.54 -7.51 8.04
N THR A 104 -5.48 -7.19 8.93
CA THR A 104 -5.51 -5.91 9.67
C THR A 104 -4.17 -5.60 10.37
N ASN A 105 -3.49 -6.61 10.94
CA ASN A 105 -2.18 -6.44 11.56
C ASN A 105 -1.10 -6.06 10.54
N THR A 106 -1.15 -6.66 9.35
CA THR A 106 -0.23 -6.35 8.25
C THR A 106 -0.45 -4.91 7.77
N VAL A 107 -1.70 -4.51 7.53
CA VAL A 107 -2.04 -3.13 7.15
C VAL A 107 -1.60 -2.12 8.21
N LYS A 108 -1.81 -2.42 9.50
CA LYS A 108 -1.33 -1.57 10.61
C LYS A 108 0.19 -1.37 10.53
N LYS A 109 0.96 -2.46 10.33
CA LYS A 109 2.42 -2.39 10.19
C LYS A 109 2.83 -1.56 8.97
N ASP A 110 2.14 -1.72 7.84
CA ASP A 110 2.43 -0.98 6.62
C ASP A 110 2.17 0.52 6.78
N ILE A 111 1.06 0.89 7.41
CA ILE A 111 0.73 2.27 7.74
C ILE A 111 1.80 2.88 8.66
N LEU A 112 2.23 2.15 9.69
CA LEU A 112 3.31 2.61 10.59
C LEU A 112 4.64 2.79 9.86
N SER A 113 4.96 1.89 8.92
CA SER A 113 6.14 2.01 8.06
C SER A 113 6.05 3.26 7.16
N LEU A 114 4.91 3.48 6.49
CA LEU A 114 4.65 4.66 5.68
C LEU A 114 4.74 5.95 6.50
N TYR A 115 4.23 5.93 7.73
CA TYR A 115 4.37 7.03 8.68
C TYR A 115 5.85 7.30 9.00
N GLY A 116 6.64 6.26 9.30
CA GLY A 116 8.08 6.40 9.57
C GLY A 116 8.85 7.06 8.41
N VAL A 117 8.57 6.64 7.18
CA VAL A 117 9.16 7.23 5.97
C VAL A 117 8.74 8.69 5.82
N LYS A 118 7.45 9.02 5.97
CA LYS A 118 6.96 10.41 5.89
C LYS A 118 7.55 11.28 7.00
N ARG A 119 7.61 10.77 8.23
CA ARG A 119 8.20 11.45 9.39
C ARG A 119 9.66 11.80 9.13
N SER A 120 10.46 10.84 8.69
CA SER A 120 11.88 11.07 8.35
C SER A 120 12.03 12.17 7.29
N LYS A 121 11.21 12.13 6.24
CA LYS A 121 11.20 13.18 5.20
C LYS A 121 10.90 14.57 5.76
N TYR A 122 9.89 14.71 6.63
CA TYR A 122 9.56 15.99 7.25
C TYR A 122 10.62 16.46 8.25
N GLN A 123 11.26 15.54 8.97
CA GLN A 123 12.38 15.86 9.86
C GLN A 123 13.53 16.48 9.06
N THR A 124 13.97 15.83 7.97
CA THR A 124 15.02 16.38 7.10
C THR A 124 14.63 17.74 6.49
N MET A 125 13.35 17.92 6.13
CA MET A 125 12.85 19.20 5.61
C MET A 125 12.94 20.31 6.65
N ILE A 126 12.60 20.02 7.91
CA ILE A 126 12.67 20.97 9.02
C ILE A 126 14.12 21.28 9.37
N ASP A 127 14.97 20.26 9.47
CA ASP A 127 16.40 20.42 9.81
C ASP A 127 17.16 21.23 8.75
N GLY A 128 16.79 21.09 7.48
CA GLY A 128 17.36 21.85 6.37
C GLY A 128 16.73 23.23 6.13
N ASN A 129 15.74 23.63 6.93
CA ASN A 129 15.07 24.91 6.77
C ASN A 129 15.91 26.06 7.35
N LEU A 130 16.22 27.08 6.53
CA LEU A 130 17.00 28.24 6.98
C LEU A 130 16.13 29.31 7.66
N GLY A 131 14.81 29.24 7.45
CA GLY A 131 13.85 30.19 8.00
C GLY A 131 13.46 29.91 9.45
N ARG A 132 12.74 30.86 10.05
CA ARG A 132 12.14 30.68 11.38
C ARG A 132 10.98 29.70 11.31
N ILE A 133 10.85 28.89 12.35
CA ILE A 133 9.74 27.96 12.54
C ILE A 133 8.92 28.43 13.73
N SER A 134 7.61 28.61 13.52
CA SER A 134 6.66 28.84 14.61
C SER A 134 6.04 27.50 15.00
N VAL A 135 5.91 27.23 16.29
CA VAL A 135 5.27 26.02 16.82
C VAL A 135 4.04 26.42 17.61
N THR A 136 2.90 25.83 17.30
CA THR A 136 1.65 26.02 18.01
C THR A 136 1.24 24.72 18.70
N THR A 137 0.60 24.85 19.87
CA THR A 137 -0.01 23.74 20.59
C THR A 137 -1.49 24.03 20.74
N ASP A 138 -2.34 23.13 20.27
CA ASP A 138 -3.78 23.22 20.42
C ASP A 138 -4.31 22.12 21.35
N LEU A 139 -5.20 22.47 22.27
CA LEU A 139 -5.85 21.54 23.19
C LEU A 139 -7.30 21.34 22.81
N TRP A 140 -7.63 20.13 22.38
CA TRP A 140 -8.97 19.74 22.00
C TRP A 140 -9.62 18.89 23.09
N ASN A 141 -10.90 19.16 23.40
CA ASN A 141 -11.74 18.31 24.23
C ASN A 141 -12.51 17.32 23.35
N ALA A 142 -12.25 16.02 23.48
CA ALA A 142 -13.08 15.03 22.82
C ALA A 142 -14.45 14.98 23.50
N THR A 143 -15.49 15.27 22.74
CA THR A 143 -16.88 15.51 23.18
C THR A 143 -17.47 14.36 24.01
N ASN A 144 -16.93 13.15 23.88
CA ASN A 144 -17.60 11.93 24.32
C ASN A 144 -16.94 11.24 25.54
N GLN A 145 -15.74 11.66 26.00
CA GLN A 145 -14.95 10.81 26.91
C GLN A 145 -14.17 11.52 28.02
N LYS A 146 -14.38 12.82 28.30
CA LYS A 146 -13.50 13.60 29.21
C LYS A 146 -12.00 13.47 28.83
N MET A 147 -11.70 13.15 27.57
CA MET A 147 -10.35 13.01 27.06
C MET A 147 -9.92 14.34 26.46
N ARG A 148 -8.73 14.81 26.81
CA ARG A 148 -8.10 15.96 26.16
C ARG A 148 -6.97 15.47 25.27
N TYR A 149 -6.90 16.03 24.07
CA TYR A 149 -5.80 15.79 23.15
C TYR A 149 -5.04 17.10 22.95
N MET A 150 -3.73 17.00 22.84
CA MET A 150 -2.89 18.11 22.42
C MET A 150 -2.33 17.80 21.04
N VAL A 151 -2.42 18.78 20.14
CA VAL A 151 -1.81 18.75 18.81
C VAL A 151 -0.69 19.76 18.77
N VAL A 152 0.49 19.34 18.36
CA VAL A 152 1.66 20.20 18.15
C VAL A 152 1.87 20.36 16.66
N THR A 153 1.81 21.58 16.16
CA THR A 153 1.92 21.89 14.73
C THR A 153 3.05 22.89 14.50
N SER A 154 3.93 22.62 13.53
CA SER A 154 4.92 23.59 13.06
C SER A 154 4.40 24.33 11.83
N HIS A 155 4.61 25.63 11.82
CA HIS A 155 4.29 26.54 10.72
C HIS A 155 5.57 27.26 10.28
N PHE A 156 5.93 27.14 9.01
CA PHE A 156 7.14 27.80 8.47
C PHE A 156 7.04 28.04 6.96
N ILE A 157 7.84 28.97 6.45
CA ILE A 157 8.07 29.15 5.02
C ILE A 157 9.30 28.34 4.66
N ASP A 158 9.17 27.39 3.73
CA ASP A 158 10.29 26.56 3.28
C ASP A 158 11.27 27.31 2.37
N ASN A 159 12.41 26.70 2.08
CA ASN A 159 13.44 27.27 1.20
C ASN A 159 12.95 27.52 -0.25
N SER A 160 11.78 27.00 -0.64
CA SER A 160 11.11 27.26 -1.92
C SER A 160 10.02 28.33 -1.80
N TRP A 161 10.02 29.10 -0.70
CA TRP A 161 9.06 30.15 -0.39
C TRP A 161 7.60 29.68 -0.31
N LYS A 162 7.39 28.42 0.13
CA LYS A 162 6.05 27.86 0.33
C LYS A 162 5.74 27.74 1.81
N LEU A 163 4.55 28.21 2.20
CA LEU A 163 4.03 28.00 3.54
C LEU A 163 3.78 26.50 3.78
N ARG A 164 4.32 25.97 4.88
CA ARG A 164 4.17 24.59 5.35
C ARG A 164 3.55 24.57 6.73
N ASN A 165 2.52 23.74 6.88
CA ASN A 165 1.89 23.42 8.15
C ASN A 165 2.03 21.90 8.34
N ILE A 166 2.81 21.48 9.33
CA ILE A 166 3.12 20.06 9.58
C ILE A 166 2.74 19.74 11.02
N MET A 167 1.86 18.75 11.20
CA MET A 167 1.58 18.19 12.51
C MET A 167 2.78 17.37 12.98
N LEU A 168 3.42 17.82 14.05
CA LEU A 168 4.58 17.16 14.66
C LEU A 168 4.14 16.05 15.59
N ARG A 169 3.05 16.28 16.34
CA ARG A 169 2.58 15.35 17.36
C ARG A 169 1.09 15.48 17.59
N PHE A 170 0.45 14.34 17.83
CA PHE A 170 -0.90 14.22 18.35
C PHE A 170 -0.85 13.33 19.58
N MET A 171 -1.29 13.82 20.74
CA MET A 171 -1.11 13.10 22.00
C MET A 171 -2.28 13.28 22.94
N TYR A 172 -2.58 12.22 23.68
CA TYR A 172 -3.54 12.25 24.77
C TYR A 172 -2.94 12.90 26.02
N VAL A 173 -3.71 13.77 26.66
CA VAL A 173 -3.35 14.45 27.90
C VAL A 173 -4.32 13.98 29.00
N PRO A 174 -3.86 13.14 29.95
CA PRO A 174 -4.69 12.74 31.07
C PRO A 174 -4.94 13.90 32.03
N ALA A 175 -6.05 13.84 32.76
CA ALA A 175 -6.29 14.71 33.89
C ALA A 175 -5.29 14.41 35.03
N PRO A 176 -4.91 15.39 35.88
CA PRO A 176 -5.32 16.80 35.86
C PRO A 176 -4.55 17.63 34.82
N HIS A 177 -5.22 18.61 34.21
CA HIS A 177 -4.67 19.42 33.12
C HIS A 177 -3.93 20.66 33.62
N THR A 178 -2.95 20.46 34.48
CA THR A 178 -2.09 21.54 34.98
C THR A 178 -1.08 21.96 33.93
N SER A 179 -0.57 23.19 34.01
CA SER A 179 0.50 23.69 33.14
C SER A 179 1.71 22.75 33.11
N GLN A 180 2.11 22.22 34.26
CA GLN A 180 3.21 21.25 34.36
C GLN A 180 2.94 19.99 33.52
N ARG A 181 1.74 19.40 33.59
CA ARG A 181 1.41 18.20 32.82
C ARG A 181 1.42 18.44 31.31
N LEU A 182 1.06 19.64 30.87
CA LEU A 182 1.12 20.01 29.46
C LEU A 182 2.57 20.11 28.98
N VAL A 183 3.43 20.75 29.79
CA VAL A 183 4.88 20.84 29.54
C VAL A 183 5.51 19.45 29.51
N ASP A 184 5.24 18.61 30.50
CA ASP A 184 5.77 17.25 30.57
C ASP A 184 5.41 16.46 29.30
N ARG A 185 4.15 16.52 28.86
CA ARG A 185 3.71 15.84 27.63
C ARG A 185 4.33 16.40 26.36
N LEU A 186 4.64 17.69 26.33
CA LEU A 186 5.29 18.33 25.20
C LEU A 186 6.75 17.87 25.04
N PHE A 187 7.46 17.70 26.15
CA PHE A 187 8.88 17.33 26.16
C PHE A 187 9.13 15.82 26.34
N ASP A 188 8.13 15.05 26.75
CA ASP A 188 8.21 13.59 26.82
C ASP A 188 8.51 12.97 25.44
N SER A 189 9.55 12.15 25.39
CA SER A 189 9.80 11.26 24.26
C SER A 189 8.75 10.14 24.27
N PRO A 190 8.10 9.82 23.14
CA PRO A 190 7.03 8.84 23.14
C PRO A 190 7.59 7.46 23.48
N PRO A 191 6.90 6.63 24.30
CA PRO A 191 7.09 5.20 24.17
C PRO A 191 6.76 4.83 22.72
N MET A 192 7.62 4.00 22.10
CA MET A 192 7.31 3.39 20.82
C MET A 192 5.88 2.84 20.88
N ILE A 193 5.07 3.16 19.87
CA ILE A 193 3.72 2.64 19.71
C ILE A 193 3.78 1.11 19.90
N GLN A 194 3.28 0.61 21.03
CA GLN A 194 3.09 -0.82 21.31
C GLN A 194 1.81 -1.31 20.63
#